data_AF-A0A660Q093-F1
#
_entry.id   AF-A0A660Q093-F1
#
_cell.length_a   1.000
_cell.length_b   1.000
_cell.length_c   1.000
_cell.angle_alpha   90.00
_cell.angle_beta   90.00
_cell.angle_gamma   90.00
#
_symmetry.space_group_name_H-M   'P 1'
#
loop_
_entity.id
_entity.type
_entity.pdbx_description
1 polymer ?
#
loop_
_entity_poly.entity_id
_entity_poly.type
_entity_poly.pdbx_seq_one_letter_code
_entity_poly.pdbx_strand_id
1 'polypeptide(L)' 'MKAKLDLYKRVFGSDDGKAVLADMAVECGLLSTHVQGKTIDPNYITFKEGERNAVLRIITALEYDLNDFRELAKPNRSVT' A
#
# COMPACT_ATOMS: atom_id res chain seq x y z
N MET A 1 4.97 20.59 9.34
CA MET A 1 4.45 19.83 8.17
C MET A 1 5.58 19.29 7.29
N LYS A 2 6.58 20.12 6.88
CA LYS A 2 7.79 19.67 6.15
C LYS A 2 8.55 18.50 6.78
N ALA A 3 8.85 18.56 8.08
CA ALA A 3 9.63 17.52 8.76
C ALA A 3 9.03 16.09 8.67
N LYS A 4 7.70 15.95 8.59
CA LYS A 4 7.05 14.63 8.44
C LYS A 4 7.15 14.12 7.00
N LEU A 5 7.10 15.02 6.02
CA LEU A 5 7.28 14.69 4.62
C LEU A 5 8.71 14.20 4.34
N ASP A 6 9.71 14.86 4.92
CA ASP A 6 11.11 14.46 4.79
C ASP A 6 11.36 13.05 5.36
N LEU A 7 10.68 12.70 6.46
CA LEU A 7 10.71 11.36 7.02
C LEU A 7 10.08 10.33 6.08
N TYR A 8 8.92 10.62 5.48
CA TYR A 8 8.32 9.74 4.48
C TYR A 8 9.24 9.55 3.28
N LYS A 9 9.84 10.62 2.76
CA LYS A 9 10.79 10.54 1.63
C LYS A 9 12.00 9.69 1.95
N ARG A 10 12.54 9.80 3.17
CA ARG A 10 13.69 9.00 3.60
C ARG A 10 13.35 7.52 3.74
N VAL A 11 12.16 7.18 4.24
CA VAL A 11 11.74 5.79 4.47
C VAL A 11 11.27 5.15 3.17
N PHE A 12 10.33 5.77 2.47
CA PHE A 12 9.65 5.22 1.30
C PHE A 12 10.27 5.65 -0.04
N GLY A 13 11.36 6.44 -0.01
CA GLY A 13 12.15 6.76 -1.18
C GLY A 13 13.18 5.69 -1.56
N SER A 14 13.54 4.80 -0.62
CA SER A 14 14.40 3.65 -0.90
C SER A 14 13.64 2.54 -1.62
N ASP A 15 14.36 1.64 -2.29
CA ASP A 15 13.77 0.51 -2.99
C ASP A 15 13.03 -0.44 -2.04
N ASP A 16 13.63 -0.73 -0.88
CA ASP A 16 12.97 -1.52 0.18
C ASP A 16 11.71 -0.84 0.71
N GLY A 17 11.76 0.49 0.89
CA GLY A 17 10.60 1.26 1.32
C GLY A 17 9.46 1.18 0.31
N LYS A 18 9.77 1.31 -0.99
CA LYS A 18 8.78 1.15 -2.06
C LYS A 18 8.20 -0.26 -2.11
N ALA A 19 9.02 -1.29 -1.88
CA ALA A 19 8.54 -2.68 -1.82
C ALA A 19 7.56 -2.90 -0.66
N VAL A 20 7.88 -2.38 0.54
CA VAL A 20 6.97 -2.41 1.69
C VAL A 20 5.68 -1.65 1.40
N LEU A 21 5.77 -0.47 0.76
CA LEU A 21 4.58 0.30 0.40
C LEU A 21 3.69 -0.43 -0.63
N ALA A 22 4.30 -1.15 -1.58
CA ALA A 22 3.58 -2.00 -2.52
C ALA A 22 2.82 -3.14 -1.82
N ASP A 23 3.48 -3.83 -0.90
CA ASP A 23 2.89 -4.90 -0.08
C ASP A 23 1.71 -4.38 0.75
N MET A 24 1.89 -3.25 1.45
CA MET A 24 0.80 -2.59 2.19
C MET A 24 -0.38 -2.24 1.29
N ALA A 25 -0.13 -1.78 0.05
CA ALA A 25 -1.17 -1.46 -0.92
C ALA A 25 -1.94 -2.72 -1.40
N VAL A 26 -1.28 -3.87 -1.48
CA VAL A 26 -1.94 -5.16 -1.76
C VAL A 26 -2.79 -5.60 -0.57
N GLU A 27 -2.23 -5.59 0.64
CA GLU A 27 -2.87 -6.09 1.87
C GLU A 27 -4.12 -5.29 2.26
N CYS A 28 -4.10 -3.96 2.07
CA CYS A 28 -5.29 -3.13 2.29
C CYS A 28 -6.29 -3.24 1.13
N GLY A 29 -5.93 -3.87 0.02
CA GLY A 29 -6.77 -4.08 -1.15
C GLY A 29 -6.88 -2.85 -2.08
N LEU A 30 -5.90 -1.94 -2.08
CA LEU A 30 -5.78 -0.90 -3.11
C LEU A 30 -5.35 -1.48 -4.46
N LEU A 31 -4.50 -2.52 -4.44
CA LEU A 31 -3.99 -3.20 -5.64
C LEU A 31 -4.57 -4.59 -5.87
N SER A 32 -5.37 -5.12 -4.92
CA SER A 32 -6.03 -6.42 -5.08
C SER A 32 -7.43 -6.29 -5.66
N THR A 33 -7.77 -7.15 -6.61
CA THR A 33 -9.10 -7.26 -7.23
C THR A 33 -10.05 -8.20 -6.47
N HIS A 34 -9.60 -8.79 -5.36
CA HIS A 34 -10.36 -9.84 -4.68
C HIS A 34 -10.72 -9.45 -3.25
N VAL A 35 -11.95 -8.95 -3.08
CA VAL A 35 -12.73 -9.17 -1.86
C VAL A 35 -13.34 -10.58 -1.98
N GLN A 36 -12.51 -11.62 -2.03
CA GLN A 36 -13.02 -13.00 -2.13
C GLN A 36 -13.39 -13.51 -0.73
N GLY A 37 -14.70 -13.71 -0.54
CA GLY A 37 -15.23 -14.80 0.29
C GLY A 37 -15.22 -14.63 1.81
N LYS A 38 -14.72 -13.53 2.36
CA LYS A 38 -14.88 -13.24 3.79
C LYS A 38 -16.22 -12.54 4.01
N THR A 39 -17.00 -13.03 4.97
CA THR A 39 -18.22 -12.37 5.45
C THR A 39 -17.94 -10.88 5.61
N ILE A 40 -18.78 -10.06 4.98
CA ILE A 40 -18.69 -8.60 4.97
C ILE A 40 -18.99 -8.10 6.39
N ASP A 41 -18.01 -8.22 7.28
CA ASP A 41 -18.04 -7.62 8.61
C ASP A 41 -17.80 -6.11 8.46
N PRO A 42 -18.76 -5.25 8.86
CA PRO A 42 -18.60 -3.80 8.80
C PRO A 42 -17.35 -3.29 9.55
N ASN A 43 -16.93 -3.97 10.62
CA ASN A 43 -15.72 -3.61 11.35
C ASN A 43 -14.47 -3.90 10.51
N TYR A 44 -14.44 -5.04 9.84
CA TYR A 44 -13.35 -5.40 8.93
C TYR A 44 -13.23 -4.42 7.76
N ILE A 45 -14.36 -4.00 7.16
CA ILE A 45 -14.35 -2.98 6.10
C ILE A 45 -13.79 -1.67 6.62
N THR A 46 -14.30 -1.19 7.76
CA THR A 46 -13.89 0.09 8.33
C THR A 46 -12.39 0.09 8.66
N PHE A 47 -11.88 -1.03 9.19
CA PHE A 47 -10.46 -1.21 9.44
C PHE A 47 -9.65 -1.14 8.13
N LYS A 48 -10.08 -1.87 7.09
CA LYS A 48 -9.41 -1.85 5.78
C LYS A 48 -9.44 -0.47 5.13
N GLU A 49 -10.52 0.28 5.24
CA GLU A 49 -10.58 1.67 4.78
C GLU A 49 -9.58 2.58 5.50
N GLY A 50 -9.37 2.39 6.80
CA GLY A 50 -8.33 3.08 7.56
C GLY A 50 -6.93 2.79 7.03
N GLU A 51 -6.62 1.51 6.75
CA GLU A 51 -5.36 1.10 6.13
C GLU A 51 -5.18 1.71 4.74
N ARG A 52 -6.22 1.67 3.89
CA ARG A 52 -6.20 2.28 2.55
C ARG A 52 -5.90 3.76 2.61
N ASN A 53 -6.56 4.48 3.52
CA ASN A 53 -6.34 5.91 3.69
C ASN A 53 -4.89 6.22 4.11
N ALA A 54 -4.34 5.44 5.05
CA ALA A 54 -2.95 5.59 5.47
C ALA A 54 -1.96 5.41 4.30
N VAL A 55 -2.16 4.37 3.47
CA VAL A 55 -1.33 4.10 2.29
C VAL A 55 -1.49 5.20 1.24
N LEU A 56 -2.72 5.59 0.89
CA LEU A 56 -2.99 6.66 -0.07
C LEU A 56 -2.34 7.98 0.36
N ARG A 57 -2.37 8.30 1.65
CA ARG A 57 -1.73 9.51 2.18
C ARG A 57 -0.21 9.50 1.96
N ILE A 58 0.44 8.35 2.12
CA ILE A 58 1.89 8.22 1.88
C ILE A 58 2.17 8.41 0.38
N ILE A 59 1.42 7.73 -0.49
CA ILE A 59 1.53 7.83 -1.94
C ILE A 59 1.35 9.29 -2.40
N THR A 60 0.28 9.96 -1.95
CA THR A 60 0.01 11.36 -2.28
C THR A 60 1.09 12.29 -1.74
N ALA A 61 1.57 12.08 -0.51
CA ALA A 61 2.63 12.91 0.06
C ALA A 61 3.94 12.82 -0.72
N LEU A 62 4.22 11.64 -1.29
CA LEU A 62 5.43 11.38 -2.08
C LEU A 62 5.25 11.66 -3.58
N GLU A 63 4.06 12.08 -4.00
CA GLU A 63 3.71 12.32 -5.41
C GLU A 63 3.93 11.09 -6.30
N TYR A 64 3.72 9.89 -5.75
CA TYR A 64 3.81 8.65 -6.51
C TYR A 64 2.50 8.33 -7.24
N ASP A 65 2.60 7.65 -8.37
CA ASP A 65 1.45 7.03 -9.02
C ASP A 65 1.22 5.64 -8.40
N LEU A 66 -0.02 5.32 -8.04
CA LEU A 66 -0.40 4.00 -7.55
C LEU A 66 -0.04 2.89 -8.56
N ASN A 67 -0.04 3.20 -9.86
CA ASN A 67 0.32 2.26 -10.92
C ASN A 67 1.79 1.83 -10.86
N ASP A 68 2.69 2.67 -10.33
CA ASP A 68 4.12 2.36 -10.21
C ASP A 68 4.37 1.16 -9.28
N PHE A 69 3.46 0.91 -8.36
CA PHE A 69 3.54 -0.18 -7.39
C PHE A 69 2.98 -1.51 -7.91
N ARG A 70 2.32 -1.54 -9.07
CA ARG A 70 1.72 -2.78 -9.61
C ARG A 70 2.75 -3.85 -9.95
N GLU A 71 3.91 -3.44 -10.47
CA GLU A 71 5.00 -4.37 -10.80
C GLU A 71 5.71 -4.87 -9.54
N LEU A 72 5.87 -4.01 -8.52
CA LEU A 72 6.41 -4.37 -7.20
C LEU A 72 5.48 -5.29 -6.41
N ALA A 73 4.18 -5.17 -6.64
CA ALA A 73 3.13 -5.96 -5.99
C ALA A 73 2.94 -7.36 -6.61
N LYS A 74 3.60 -7.68 -7.73
CA LYS A 74 3.52 -9.02 -8.30
C LYS A 74 4.23 -9.99 -7.36
N PRO A 75 3.57 -11.06 -6.88
CA PRO A 75 4.27 -12.08 -6.13
C PRO A 75 5.37 -12.67 -7.02
N ASN A 76 6.61 -12.71 -6.53
CA ASN A 76 7.68 -13.48 -7.14
C ASN A 76 7.22 -14.94 -7.23
N ARG A 77 6.66 -15.34 -8.38
CA ARG A 77 6.41 -16.74 -8.72
C ARG A 77 7.75 -17.41 -8.98
N SER A 78 8.47 -17.75 -7.91
CA SER A 78 9.69 -18.56 -7.97
C SER A 78 9.98 -19.21 -6.61
N VAL A 79 9.04 -19.96 -6.05
CA VAL A 79 9.36 -21.09 -5.15
C VAL A 79 8.27 -22.16 -5.27
N THR A 80 8.34 -22.99 -6.32
CA THR A 80 8.24 -24.47 -6.32
C THR A 80 8.19 -24.99 -7.75
#